data_AF-A0A913YKC5-F1
#
_entry.id   AF-A0A913YKC5-F1
#
_cell.length_a   1.000
_cell.length_b   1.000
_cell.length_c   1.000
_cell.angle_alpha   90.00
_cell.angle_beta   90.00
_cell.angle_gamma   90.00
#
_symmetry.space_group_name_H-M   'P 1'
#
loop_
_entity.id
_entity.type
_entity.pdbx_description
1 polymer ?
#
loop_
_entity_poly.entity_id
_entity_poly.type
_entity_poly.pdbx_seq_one_letter_code
_entity_poly.pdbx_strand_id
1 'polypeptide(L)'
;MDFSEEHSFVQEKLYCLNLVLGINSCDLDQKVEAVLCDKHKGKKLKLFCEQCETLICKDCTLIDHKDHKFAFIADVVEKHKGQLQKKMQHVCGTKKKIESALKTVKEMQDRVRKNEKKIKKEIDEKIDVKIAILEKMRATLKQESTNLTATKMKRLSLQQDGLEMQLASLKSAVEFTENILVKGSNNDVLSMKTQIESRLTELSKKEIDDEVYEEDKQILQVNEIPHSDLENYFVIKDGSAPDPKKCTVHRISNTNYIVVHVRNYLNQPIDIKTNRIKCKHSELSHFTCSKIMGKKGEYEMEFSRRLGLVQGWFLQVLIDEFIVRPMIIQE
;
A
#
# COMPACT_ATOMS: atom_id res chain seq x y z
N MET A 1 25.52 18.06 15.94
CA MET A 1 24.68 17.29 16.86
C MET A 1 25.47 17.17 18.14
N ASP A 2 24.89 17.70 19.20
CA ASP A 2 25.55 18.14 20.42
C ASP A 2 26.05 16.96 21.27
N PHE A 3 27.36 16.84 21.46
CA PHE A 3 27.97 15.83 22.36
C PHE A 3 27.54 16.00 23.83
N SER A 4 27.01 17.18 24.18
CA SER A 4 26.51 17.53 25.51
C SER A 4 25.18 16.84 25.86
N GLU A 5 24.29 16.62 24.87
CA GLU A 5 23.00 15.93 25.07
C GLU A 5 23.18 14.42 25.30
N GLU A 6 24.14 13.78 24.62
CA GLU A 6 24.43 12.36 24.84
C GLU A 6 25.05 12.11 26.22
N HIS A 7 25.92 12.99 26.70
CA HIS A 7 26.57 12.86 28.01
C HIS A 7 25.57 13.06 29.18
N SER A 8 24.67 14.03 29.04
CA SER A 8 23.54 14.27 29.96
C SER A 8 22.63 13.03 30.07
N PHE A 9 22.29 12.43 28.94
CA PHE A 9 21.40 11.27 28.88
C PHE A 9 22.03 10.00 29.47
N VAL A 10 23.34 9.83 29.31
CA VAL A 10 24.09 8.71 29.91
C VAL A 10 24.19 8.86 31.43
N GLN A 11 24.45 10.07 31.95
CA GLN A 11 24.47 10.35 33.40
C GLN A 11 23.09 10.15 34.05
N GLU A 12 22.01 10.57 33.39
CA GLU A 12 20.65 10.39 33.89
C GLU A 12 20.22 8.92 33.91
N LYS A 13 20.63 8.13 32.90
CA LYS A 13 20.43 6.68 32.86
C LYS A 13 21.22 5.94 33.94
N LEU A 14 22.46 6.36 34.21
CA LEU A 14 23.31 5.75 35.22
C LEU A 14 22.80 6.05 36.64
N TYR A 15 22.27 7.25 36.89
CA TYR A 15 21.70 7.63 38.17
C TYR A 15 20.45 6.81 38.53
N CYS A 16 19.53 6.65 37.57
CA CYS A 16 18.37 5.78 37.75
C CYS A 16 18.73 4.30 37.89
N LEU A 17 19.81 3.84 37.25
CA LEU A 17 20.27 2.45 37.36
C LEU A 17 20.91 2.19 38.74
N ASN A 18 21.77 3.10 39.21
CA ASN A 18 22.43 3.00 40.50
C ASN A 18 21.45 3.04 41.67
N LEU A 19 20.40 3.89 41.61
CA LEU A 19 19.32 3.92 42.60
C LEU A 19 18.41 2.68 42.58
N VAL A 20 18.24 2.03 41.42
CA VAL A 20 17.41 0.81 41.28
C VAL A 20 18.15 -0.43 41.76
N LEU A 21 19.48 -0.49 41.56
CA LEU A 21 20.30 -1.63 41.96
C LEU A 21 20.66 -1.63 43.45
N GLY A 22 20.27 -0.61 44.22
CA GLY A 22 20.62 -0.52 45.64
C GLY A 22 22.14 -0.55 45.87
N ILE A 23 22.93 -0.12 44.89
CA ILE A 23 24.37 0.05 45.04
C ILE A 23 24.53 1.26 45.96
N ASN A 24 24.55 0.99 47.26
CA ASN A 24 25.06 1.91 48.24
C ASN A 24 26.53 2.16 47.86
N SER A 25 26.82 3.35 47.34
CA SER A 25 28.05 3.99 47.80
C SER A 25 27.84 4.26 49.28
N CYS A 26 28.19 3.27 50.12
CA CYS A 26 28.56 3.55 51.50
C CYS A 26 29.56 4.71 51.47
N ASP A 27 29.42 5.59 52.45
CA ASP A 27 30.23 6.80 52.69
C ASP A 27 29.84 8.03 51.88
N LEU A 28 28.66 8.58 52.19
CA LEU A 28 28.51 10.03 52.26
C LEU A 28 28.21 10.39 53.71
N ASP A 29 29.30 10.54 54.48
CA ASP A 29 29.32 11.18 55.79
C ASP A 29 28.99 12.68 55.59
N GLN A 30 27.71 12.95 55.34
CA GLN A 30 27.23 14.30 55.03
C GLN A 30 27.00 15.02 56.35
N LYS A 31 27.95 15.88 56.71
CA LYS A 31 27.89 16.82 57.84
C LYS A 31 26.57 17.62 57.76
N VAL A 32 25.54 17.18 58.49
CA VAL A 32 24.22 17.83 58.51
C VAL A 32 24.38 19.19 59.19
N GLU A 33 24.43 20.26 58.40
CA GLU A 33 24.27 21.62 58.92
C GLU A 33 22.96 21.71 59.70
N ALA A 34 23.03 22.23 60.92
CA ALA A 34 21.88 22.29 61.80
C ALA A 34 20.86 23.31 61.27
N VAL A 35 19.79 22.83 60.65
CA VAL A 35 18.68 23.67 60.18
C VAL A 35 17.98 24.31 61.39
N LEU A 36 17.87 25.63 61.36
CA LEU A 36 17.25 26.43 62.43
C LEU A 36 15.77 26.69 62.13
N CYS A 37 15.00 26.94 63.19
CA CYS A 37 13.59 27.27 63.10
C CYS A 37 13.39 28.74 62.77
N ASP A 38 12.63 29.02 61.73
CA ASP A 38 12.34 30.39 61.28
C ASP A 38 11.48 31.16 62.29
N LYS A 39 10.62 30.47 63.05
CA LYS A 39 9.74 31.07 64.06
C LYS A 39 10.43 31.24 65.43
N HIS A 40 11.39 30.38 65.75
CA HIS A 40 12.03 30.35 67.06
C HIS A 40 13.54 30.48 66.91
N LYS A 41 14.02 31.72 67.02
CA LYS A 41 15.43 32.10 66.77
C LYS A 41 16.39 31.24 67.59
N GLY A 42 17.36 30.63 66.90
CA GLY A 42 18.41 29.80 67.50
C GLY A 42 17.97 28.38 67.89
N LYS A 43 16.71 28.00 67.68
CA LYS A 43 16.23 26.63 67.94
C LYS A 43 16.46 25.74 66.72
N LYS A 44 16.97 24.53 66.94
CA LYS A 44 17.21 23.53 65.88
C LYS A 44 15.92 22.78 65.55
N LEU A 45 15.66 22.57 64.26
CA LEU A 45 14.62 21.66 63.78
C LEU A 45 15.09 20.22 64.00
N LYS A 46 14.37 19.46 64.83
CA LYS A 46 14.72 18.07 65.19
C LYS A 46 13.54 17.10 65.11
N LEU A 47 12.33 17.64 64.94
CA LEU A 47 11.09 16.89 64.93
C LEU A 47 10.43 17.05 63.55
N PHE A 48 9.68 16.04 63.12
CA PHE A 48 8.82 16.08 61.95
C PHE A 48 7.37 15.96 62.40
N CYS A 49 6.53 16.92 62.03
CA CYS A 49 5.09 16.87 62.29
C CYS A 49 4.40 16.02 61.22
N GLU A 50 3.77 14.91 61.62
CA GLU A 50 3.13 13.97 60.67
C GLU A 50 1.90 14.60 59.99
N GLN A 51 1.12 15.41 60.69
CA GLN A 51 -0.09 16.06 60.16
C GLN A 51 0.23 17.21 59.19
N CYS A 52 1.30 17.97 59.47
CA CYS A 52 1.66 19.13 58.65
C CYS A 52 2.67 18.78 57.56
N GLU A 53 3.28 17.60 57.61
CA GLU A 53 4.39 17.18 56.76
C GLU A 53 5.57 18.18 56.74
N THR A 54 5.87 18.80 57.89
CA THR A 54 6.94 19.80 58.04
C THR A 54 7.92 19.50 59.17
N LEU A 55 9.13 20.05 59.05
CA LEU A 55 10.13 20.05 60.12
C LEU A 55 9.81 21.13 61.16
N ILE A 56 9.84 20.76 62.44
CA ILE A 56 9.52 21.66 63.56
C ILE A 56 10.59 21.59 64.67
N CYS A 57 10.68 22.64 65.49
CA CYS A 57 11.48 22.62 66.72
C CYS A 57 10.59 22.23 67.92
N LYS A 58 11.19 22.08 69.11
CA LYS A 58 10.44 21.76 70.34
C LYS A 58 9.44 22.85 70.73
N ASP A 59 9.77 24.13 70.51
CA ASP A 59 8.89 25.23 70.90
C ASP A 59 7.64 25.28 69.99
N CYS A 60 7.78 24.89 68.72
CA CYS A 60 6.66 24.73 67.78
C CYS A 60 5.62 23.71 68.29
N THR A 61 6.01 22.68 69.06
CA THR A 61 5.08 21.69 69.60
C THR A 61 4.22 22.23 70.72
N LEU A 62 4.51 23.42 71.26
CA LEU A 62 3.74 24.03 72.36
C LEU A 62 2.77 25.10 71.85
N ILE A 63 3.07 25.70 70.70
CA ILE A 63 2.35 26.86 70.17
C ILE A 63 1.50 26.46 68.97
N ASP A 64 2.15 26.01 67.88
CA ASP A 64 1.50 25.81 66.58
C ASP A 64 1.07 24.35 66.33
N HIS A 65 1.72 23.38 66.99
CA HIS A 65 1.55 21.95 66.75
C HIS A 65 1.16 21.18 68.02
N LYS A 66 0.44 21.82 68.95
CA LYS A 66 0.17 21.33 70.31
C LYS A 66 -0.51 19.95 70.36
N ASP A 67 -1.41 19.70 69.42
CA ASP A 67 -2.19 18.46 69.34
C ASP A 67 -1.83 17.62 68.11
N HIS A 68 -0.72 17.95 67.44
CA HIS A 68 -0.23 17.17 66.31
C HIS A 68 0.73 16.08 66.78
N LYS A 69 0.77 15.00 66.02
CA LYS A 69 1.69 13.89 66.18
C LYS A 69 3.01 14.25 65.51
N PHE A 70 4.10 14.06 66.23
CA PHE A 70 5.44 14.32 65.73
C PHE A 70 6.41 13.25 66.21
N ALA A 71 7.48 13.06 65.45
CA ALA A 71 8.55 12.11 65.76
C ALA A 71 9.92 12.77 65.52
N PHE A 72 10.99 12.20 66.07
CA PHE A 72 12.33 12.68 65.74
C PHE A 72 12.63 12.37 64.27
N ILE A 73 13.31 13.30 63.60
CA ILE A 73 13.70 13.14 62.19
C ILE A 73 14.48 11.83 61.99
N ALA A 74 15.38 11.50 62.92
CA ALA A 74 16.18 10.27 62.89
C ALA A 74 15.32 9.00 62.85
N ASP A 75 14.13 9.02 63.46
CA ASP A 75 13.24 7.86 63.56
C ASP A 75 12.37 7.67 62.30
N VAL A 76 12.11 8.74 61.54
CA VAL A 76 11.17 8.72 60.41
C VAL A 76 11.81 8.93 59.03
N VAL A 77 13.03 9.48 58.98
CA VAL A 77 13.70 9.83 57.72
C VAL A 77 13.91 8.61 56.81
N GLU A 78 14.33 7.48 57.35
CA GLU A 78 14.56 6.26 56.57
C GLU A 78 13.25 5.67 56.03
N LYS A 79 12.16 5.77 56.79
CA LYS A 79 10.83 5.38 56.32
C LYS A 79 10.37 6.23 55.13
N HIS A 80 10.51 7.56 55.21
CA HIS A 80 10.12 8.45 54.12
C HIS A 80 11.04 8.32 52.90
N LYS A 81 12.36 8.16 53.10
CA LYS A 81 13.30 7.82 52.01
C LYS A 81 12.88 6.54 51.30
N GLY A 82 12.56 5.47 52.04
CA GLY A 82 12.11 4.21 51.47
C GLY A 82 10.79 4.33 50.67
N GLN A 83 9.85 5.15 51.13
CA GLN A 83 8.61 5.43 50.37
C GLN A 83 8.89 6.18 49.06
N LEU A 84 9.76 7.20 49.11
CA LEU A 84 10.16 7.95 47.92
C LEU A 84 10.94 7.07 46.93
N GLN A 85 11.84 6.21 47.41
CA GLN A 85 12.56 5.24 46.58
C GLN A 85 11.60 4.28 45.87
N LYS A 86 10.59 3.74 46.56
CA LYS A 86 9.56 2.88 45.92
C LYS A 86 8.78 3.61 44.83
N LYS A 87 8.33 4.84 45.09
CA LYS A 87 7.65 5.67 44.08
C LYS A 87 8.58 5.96 42.89
N MET A 88 9.84 6.28 43.15
CA MET A 88 10.86 6.52 42.13
C MET A 88 11.09 5.29 41.26
N GLN A 89 11.22 4.09 41.84
CA GLN A 89 11.37 2.84 41.09
C GLN A 89 10.20 2.61 40.13
N HIS A 90 8.96 2.88 40.56
CA HIS A 90 7.78 2.79 39.69
C HIS A 90 7.84 3.79 38.52
N VAL A 91 8.22 5.04 38.79
CA VAL A 91 8.38 6.07 37.75
C VAL A 91 9.51 5.70 36.77
N CYS A 92 10.64 5.20 37.25
CA CYS A 92 11.73 4.71 36.40
C CYS A 92 11.30 3.54 35.50
N GLY A 93 10.50 2.61 36.01
CA GLY A 93 9.91 1.54 35.22
C GLY A 93 8.97 2.08 34.12
N THR A 94 8.18 3.10 34.46
CA THR A 94 7.30 3.78 33.50
C THR A 94 8.08 4.53 32.43
N LYS A 95 9.14 5.27 32.79
CA LYS A 95 10.07 5.95 31.87
C LYS A 95 10.63 4.95 30.84
N LYS A 96 11.16 3.81 31.30
CA LYS A 96 11.70 2.76 30.41
C LYS A 96 10.66 2.20 29.44
N LYS A 97 9.42 1.98 29.90
CA LYS A 97 8.32 1.52 29.04
C LYS A 97 8.00 2.55 27.96
N ILE A 98 7.94 3.83 28.31
CA ILE A 98 7.67 4.92 27.36
C ILE A 98 8.81 5.05 26.35
N GLU A 99 10.07 5.04 26.80
CA GLU A 99 11.24 5.09 25.90
C GLU A 99 11.23 3.94 24.88
N SER A 100 10.93 2.72 25.34
CA SER A 100 10.80 1.55 24.47
C SER A 100 9.67 1.71 23.47
N ALA A 101 8.48 2.13 23.92
CA ALA A 101 7.33 2.38 23.05
C ALA A 101 7.61 3.45 22.00
N LEU A 102 8.27 4.56 22.38
CA LEU A 102 8.68 5.62 21.46
C LEU A 102 9.64 5.11 20.39
N LYS A 103 10.60 4.25 20.76
CA LYS A 103 11.50 3.61 19.81
C LYS A 103 10.73 2.76 18.80
N THR A 104 9.82 1.89 19.27
CA THR A 104 8.99 1.06 18.40
C THR A 104 8.10 1.88 17.47
N VAL A 105 7.53 2.99 17.94
CA VAL A 105 6.73 3.91 17.12
C VAL A 105 7.59 4.53 16.01
N LYS A 106 8.79 5.03 16.34
CA LYS A 106 9.71 5.59 15.33
C LYS A 106 10.09 4.55 14.28
N GLU A 107 10.46 3.34 14.69
CA GLU A 107 10.76 2.24 13.75
C GLU A 107 9.56 1.90 12.85
N MET A 108 8.34 1.92 13.39
CA MET A 108 7.13 1.68 12.59
C MET A 108 6.87 2.81 11.60
N GLN A 109 7.06 4.08 12.00
CA GLN A 109 6.94 5.24 11.09
C GLN A 109 7.93 5.10 9.91
N ASP A 110 9.17 4.70 10.17
CA ASP A 110 10.16 4.48 9.13
C ASP A 110 9.79 3.32 8.21
N ARG A 111 9.26 2.21 8.75
CA ARG A 111 8.75 1.10 7.94
C ARG A 111 7.60 1.53 7.03
N VAL A 112 6.64 2.32 7.54
CA VAL A 112 5.52 2.85 6.74
C VAL A 112 6.03 3.69 5.58
N ARG A 113 6.96 4.63 5.85
CA ARG A 113 7.57 5.48 4.80
C ARG A 113 8.37 4.68 3.77
N LYS A 114 9.13 3.66 4.21
CA LYS A 114 9.86 2.76 3.30
C LYS A 114 8.90 1.95 2.42
N ASN A 115 7.80 1.45 3.01
CA ASN A 115 6.79 0.72 2.26
C ASN A 115 6.09 1.62 1.24
N GLU A 116 5.73 2.86 1.59
CA GLU A 116 5.18 3.82 0.64
C GLU A 116 6.11 4.03 -0.57
N LYS A 117 7.40 4.26 -0.34
CA LYS A 117 8.40 4.40 -1.41
C LYS A 117 8.50 3.15 -2.27
N LYS A 118 8.48 1.97 -1.65
CA LYS A 118 8.49 0.68 -2.35
C LYS A 118 7.26 0.51 -3.24
N ILE A 119 6.05 0.76 -2.71
CA ILE A 119 4.80 0.65 -3.47
C ILE A 119 4.77 1.65 -4.62
N LYS A 120 5.23 2.89 -4.43
CA LYS A 120 5.37 3.88 -5.52
C LYS A 120 6.26 3.35 -6.65
N LYS A 121 7.44 2.80 -6.32
CA LYS A 121 8.32 2.18 -7.32
C LYS A 121 7.67 0.99 -8.03
N GLU A 122 6.95 0.14 -7.30
CA GLU A 122 6.23 -0.99 -7.89
C GLU A 122 5.11 -0.52 -8.84
N ILE A 123 4.41 0.57 -8.51
CA ILE A 123 3.40 1.18 -9.41
C ILE A 123 4.08 1.61 -10.71
N ASP A 124 5.17 2.38 -10.61
CA ASP A 124 5.91 2.87 -11.78
C ASP A 124 6.40 1.70 -12.65
N GLU A 125 7.07 0.70 -12.05
CA GLU A 125 7.57 -0.48 -12.77
C GLU A 125 6.45 -1.24 -13.49
N LYS A 126 5.29 -1.42 -12.85
CA LYS A 126 4.17 -2.16 -13.44
C LYS A 126 3.50 -1.38 -14.58
N ILE A 127 3.38 -0.06 -14.45
CA ILE A 127 2.87 0.82 -15.51
C ILE A 127 3.85 0.85 -16.68
N ASP A 128 5.15 0.99 -16.42
CA ASP A 128 6.19 1.02 -17.46
C ASP A 128 6.21 -0.25 -18.30
N VAL A 129 6.01 -1.42 -17.68
CA VAL A 129 5.87 -2.68 -18.42
C VAL A 129 4.66 -2.63 -19.37
N LYS A 130 3.54 -2.04 -18.95
CA LYS A 130 2.35 -1.90 -19.82
C LYS A 130 2.58 -0.89 -20.94
N ILE A 131 3.23 0.23 -20.65
CA ILE A 131 3.65 1.21 -21.66
C ILE A 131 4.56 0.52 -22.68
N ALA A 132 5.55 -0.26 -22.24
CA ALA A 132 6.46 -0.97 -23.14
C ALA A 132 5.73 -1.95 -24.07
N ILE A 133 4.71 -2.67 -23.56
CA ILE A 133 3.86 -3.54 -24.39
C ILE A 133 3.10 -2.72 -25.43
N LEU A 134 2.51 -1.59 -25.02
CA LEU A 134 1.76 -0.70 -25.92
C LEU A 134 2.66 -0.05 -26.98
N GLU A 135 3.87 0.36 -26.61
CA GLU A 135 4.87 0.91 -27.54
C GLU A 135 5.36 -0.14 -28.54
N LYS A 136 5.59 -1.38 -28.08
CA LYS A 136 5.90 -2.50 -28.98
C LYS A 136 4.76 -2.73 -29.97
N MET A 137 3.51 -2.78 -29.48
CA MET A 137 2.34 -2.94 -30.33
C MET A 137 2.22 -1.80 -31.35
N ARG A 138 2.46 -0.55 -30.93
CA ARG A 138 2.50 0.62 -31.82
C ARG A 138 3.55 0.44 -32.92
N ALA A 139 4.77 0.03 -32.56
CA ALA A 139 5.85 -0.18 -33.52
C ALA A 139 5.50 -1.29 -34.51
N THR A 140 4.97 -2.41 -34.03
CA THR A 140 4.54 -3.53 -34.87
C THR A 140 3.46 -3.12 -35.87
N LEU A 141 2.39 -2.46 -35.44
CA LEU A 141 1.30 -2.02 -36.32
C LEU A 141 1.77 -1.02 -37.39
N LYS A 142 2.67 -0.10 -37.01
CA LYS A 142 3.28 0.83 -37.98
C LYS A 142 4.13 0.08 -39.02
N GLN A 143 4.89 -0.93 -38.59
CA GLN A 143 5.69 -1.75 -39.49
C GLN A 143 4.79 -2.56 -40.44
N GLU A 144 3.71 -3.13 -39.94
CA GLU A 144 2.73 -3.87 -40.74
C GLU A 144 2.08 -2.98 -41.82
N SER A 145 1.64 -1.77 -41.44
CA SER A 145 1.13 -0.78 -42.40
C SER A 145 2.17 -0.42 -43.46
N THR A 146 3.42 -0.20 -43.07
CA THR A 146 4.53 0.10 -43.99
C THR A 146 4.80 -1.06 -44.94
N ASN A 147 4.81 -2.30 -44.43
CA ASN A 147 5.03 -3.50 -45.23
C ASN A 147 3.90 -3.68 -46.25
N LEU A 148 2.65 -3.50 -45.83
CA LEU A 148 1.49 -3.59 -46.71
C LEU A 148 1.58 -2.54 -47.83
N THR A 149 1.94 -1.30 -47.50
CA THR A 149 2.17 -0.24 -48.50
C THR A 149 3.31 -0.62 -49.45
N ALA A 150 4.43 -1.14 -48.95
CA ALA A 150 5.55 -1.57 -49.79
C ALA A 150 5.16 -2.69 -50.76
N THR A 151 4.35 -3.66 -50.32
CA THR A 151 3.83 -4.73 -51.18
C THR A 151 2.92 -4.17 -52.28
N LYS A 152 1.97 -3.29 -51.94
CA LYS A 152 1.09 -2.64 -52.92
C LYS A 152 1.90 -1.82 -53.93
N MET A 153 2.84 -0.99 -53.46
CA MET A 153 3.73 -0.19 -54.31
C MET A 153 4.58 -1.06 -55.25
N LYS A 154 5.07 -2.21 -54.77
CA LYS A 154 5.82 -3.14 -55.62
C LYS A 154 4.95 -3.72 -56.74
N ARG A 155 3.69 -4.07 -56.45
CA ARG A 155 2.74 -4.56 -57.46
C ARG A 155 2.45 -3.49 -58.51
N LEU A 156 2.18 -2.25 -58.07
CA LEU A 156 1.99 -1.11 -58.97
C LEU A 156 3.22 -0.82 -59.83
N SER A 157 4.43 -0.88 -59.26
CA SER A 157 5.69 -0.70 -60.00
C SER A 157 5.88 -1.76 -61.07
N LEU A 158 5.57 -3.03 -60.79
CA LEU A 158 5.67 -4.10 -61.78
C LEU A 158 4.67 -3.92 -62.94
N GLN A 159 3.45 -3.47 -62.63
CA GLN A 159 2.47 -3.14 -63.65
C GLN A 159 2.93 -1.95 -64.51
N GLN A 160 3.47 -0.91 -63.88
CA GLN A 160 4.05 0.25 -64.56
C GLN A 160 5.18 -0.17 -65.52
N ASP A 161 6.16 -0.94 -65.04
CA ASP A 161 7.28 -1.41 -65.87
C ASP A 161 6.79 -2.23 -67.08
N GLY A 162 5.77 -3.07 -66.86
CA GLY A 162 5.13 -3.84 -67.93
C GLY A 162 4.48 -2.97 -69.00
N LEU A 163 3.70 -1.97 -68.58
CA LEU A 163 3.05 -1.00 -69.47
C LEU A 163 4.07 -0.13 -70.21
N GLU A 164 5.13 0.32 -69.54
CA GLU A 164 6.20 1.10 -70.16
C GLU A 164 6.94 0.29 -71.24
N MET A 165 7.23 -0.98 -70.99
CA MET A 165 7.87 -1.87 -71.96
C MET A 165 6.96 -2.14 -73.18
N GLN A 166 5.66 -2.33 -72.97
CA GLN A 166 4.69 -2.47 -74.05
C GLN A 166 4.60 -1.18 -74.87
N LEU A 167 4.51 -0.03 -74.21
CA LEU A 167 4.45 1.28 -74.87
C LEU A 167 5.71 1.57 -75.70
N ALA A 168 6.90 1.24 -75.18
CA ALA A 168 8.16 1.39 -75.93
C ALA A 168 8.19 0.47 -77.17
N SER A 169 7.68 -0.75 -77.05
CA SER A 169 7.58 -1.70 -78.17
C SER A 169 6.61 -1.21 -79.25
N LEU A 170 5.47 -0.63 -78.85
CA LEU A 170 4.51 -0.01 -79.76
C LEU A 170 5.09 1.22 -80.45
N LYS A 171 5.68 2.15 -79.69
CA LYS A 171 6.31 3.37 -80.23
C LYS A 171 7.38 3.05 -81.27
N SER A 172 8.29 2.13 -80.96
CA SER A 172 9.35 1.74 -81.90
C SER A 172 8.80 1.07 -83.18
N ALA A 173 7.78 0.22 -83.06
CA ALA A 173 7.14 -0.40 -84.23
C ALA A 173 6.42 0.63 -85.11
N VAL A 174 5.73 1.60 -84.50
CA VAL A 174 5.07 2.71 -85.21
C VAL A 174 6.10 3.60 -85.89
N GLU A 175 7.10 4.10 -85.17
CA GLU A 175 8.17 4.96 -85.72
C GLU A 175 8.92 4.27 -86.87
N PHE A 176 9.24 2.99 -86.71
CA PHE A 176 9.89 2.21 -87.77
C PHE A 176 9.00 2.09 -89.02
N THR A 177 7.72 1.76 -88.83
CA THR A 177 6.76 1.63 -89.93
C THR A 177 6.57 2.97 -90.64
N GLU A 178 6.38 4.06 -89.90
CA GLU A 178 6.24 5.41 -90.46
C GLU A 178 7.48 5.81 -91.27
N ASN A 179 8.68 5.52 -90.77
CA ASN A 179 9.92 5.86 -91.48
C ASN A 179 10.07 5.09 -92.80
N ILE A 180 9.71 3.80 -92.83
CA ILE A 180 9.70 3.01 -94.07
C ILE A 180 8.63 3.52 -95.05
N LEU A 181 7.44 3.88 -94.57
CA LEU A 181 6.35 4.39 -95.42
C LEU A 181 6.64 5.78 -96.00
N VAL A 182 7.29 6.67 -95.25
CA VAL A 182 7.53 8.06 -95.67
C VAL A 182 8.84 8.23 -96.41
N LYS A 183 9.91 7.55 -95.97
CA LYS A 183 11.28 7.77 -96.47
C LYS A 183 11.89 6.57 -97.19
N GLY A 184 11.26 5.39 -97.12
CA GLY A 184 11.78 4.17 -97.75
C GLY A 184 11.62 4.16 -99.26
N SER A 185 12.49 3.44 -99.96
CA SER A 185 12.32 3.20 -101.39
C SER A 185 11.24 2.14 -101.65
N ASN A 186 10.68 2.08 -102.86
CA ASN A 186 9.66 1.07 -103.21
C ASN A 186 10.15 -0.37 -102.96
N ASN A 187 11.44 -0.64 -103.13
CA ASN A 187 12.03 -1.96 -102.87
C ASN A 187 12.14 -2.27 -101.36
N ASP A 188 12.43 -1.27 -100.52
CA ASP A 188 12.48 -1.42 -99.06
C ASP A 188 11.10 -1.74 -98.49
N VAL A 189 10.08 -1.02 -98.98
CA VAL A 189 8.67 -1.25 -98.59
C VAL A 189 8.24 -2.67 -98.96
N LEU A 190 8.51 -3.12 -100.20
CA LEU A 190 8.09 -4.44 -100.66
C LEU A 190 8.87 -5.59 -99.98
N SER A 191 10.17 -5.41 -99.73
CA SER A 191 11.01 -6.44 -99.09
C SER A 191 10.71 -6.61 -97.60
N MET A 192 10.29 -5.54 -96.91
CA MET A 192 9.99 -5.55 -95.47
C MET A 192 8.50 -5.72 -95.13
N LYS A 193 7.60 -5.60 -96.13
CA LYS A 193 6.13 -5.68 -95.97
C LYS A 193 5.68 -6.78 -95.02
N THR A 194 6.07 -8.03 -95.31
CA THR A 194 5.61 -9.20 -94.55
C THR A 194 6.06 -9.17 -93.08
N GLN A 195 7.26 -8.63 -92.81
CA GLN A 195 7.81 -8.52 -91.46
C GLN A 195 7.09 -7.43 -90.65
N ILE A 196 6.84 -6.28 -91.27
CA ILE A 196 6.09 -5.17 -90.68
C ILE A 196 4.64 -5.61 -90.39
N GLU A 197 3.96 -6.21 -91.37
CA GLU A 197 2.58 -6.70 -91.21
C GLU A 197 2.48 -7.72 -90.07
N SER A 198 3.42 -8.66 -89.99
CA SER A 198 3.49 -9.64 -88.90
C SER A 198 3.65 -8.95 -87.54
N ARG A 199 4.61 -8.01 -87.42
CA ARG A 199 4.91 -7.34 -86.15
C ARG A 199 3.77 -6.44 -85.67
N LEU A 200 3.15 -5.69 -86.58
CA LEU A 200 1.99 -4.84 -86.24
C LEU A 200 0.78 -5.69 -85.85
N THR A 201 0.54 -6.80 -86.56
CA THR A 201 -0.55 -7.73 -86.21
C THR A 201 -0.33 -8.35 -84.84
N GLU A 202 0.90 -8.77 -84.52
CA GLU A 202 1.26 -9.32 -83.21
C GLU A 202 1.02 -8.30 -82.09
N LEU A 203 1.52 -7.07 -82.25
CA LEU A 203 1.37 -6.02 -81.24
C LEU A 203 -0.09 -5.56 -81.08
N SER A 204 -0.87 -5.54 -82.17
CA SER A 204 -2.29 -5.16 -82.13
C SER A 204 -3.20 -6.19 -81.42
N LYS A 205 -2.77 -7.46 -81.37
CA LYS A 205 -3.52 -8.56 -80.75
C LYS A 205 -3.16 -8.77 -79.28
N LYS A 206 -2.12 -8.10 -78.79
CA LYS A 206 -1.66 -8.25 -77.41
C LYS A 206 -2.61 -7.49 -76.49
N GLU A 207 -3.23 -8.18 -75.55
CA GLU A 207 -4.07 -7.55 -74.52
C GLU A 207 -3.22 -6.62 -73.64
N ILE A 208 -3.71 -5.40 -73.44
CA ILE A 208 -3.09 -4.39 -72.58
C ILE A 208 -3.70 -4.54 -71.20
N ASP A 209 -2.85 -4.61 -70.17
CA ASP A 209 -3.28 -4.68 -68.77
C ASP A 209 -3.45 -3.26 -68.21
N ASP A 210 -4.50 -2.55 -68.64
CA ASP A 210 -4.75 -1.13 -68.37
C ASP A 210 -5.55 -0.85 -67.09
N GLU A 211 -6.16 -1.88 -66.48
CA GLU A 211 -6.87 -1.74 -65.21
C GLU A 211 -5.92 -1.78 -64.00
N VAL A 212 -6.00 -0.78 -63.13
CA VAL A 212 -5.26 -0.77 -61.86
C VAL A 212 -6.03 -1.57 -60.81
N TYR A 213 -5.57 -2.78 -60.50
CA TYR A 213 -6.26 -3.68 -59.56
C TYR A 213 -5.97 -3.42 -58.08
N GLU A 214 -5.05 -2.50 -57.75
CA GLU A 214 -4.66 -2.21 -56.36
C GLU A 214 -5.41 -1.00 -55.79
N GLU A 215 -6.18 -1.22 -54.72
CA GLU A 215 -6.86 -0.15 -53.98
C GLU A 215 -5.92 0.51 -52.95
N ASP A 216 -6.11 1.80 -52.70
CA ASP A 216 -5.27 2.62 -51.80
C ASP A 216 -5.58 2.42 -50.30
N LYS A 217 -6.78 1.95 -49.95
CA LYS A 217 -7.27 1.96 -48.58
C LYS A 217 -6.51 1.02 -47.62
N GLN A 218 -6.30 1.52 -46.41
CA GLN A 218 -5.93 0.76 -45.20
C GLN A 218 -6.88 1.15 -44.07
N ILE A 219 -7.31 0.19 -43.26
CA ILE A 219 -8.26 0.41 -42.15
C ILE A 219 -7.61 -0.10 -40.86
N LEU A 220 -7.61 0.75 -39.82
CA LEU A 220 -7.26 0.36 -38.46
C LEU A 220 -8.52 -0.07 -37.71
N GLN A 221 -8.62 -1.36 -37.37
CA GLN A 221 -9.69 -1.84 -36.49
C GLN A 221 -9.27 -1.67 -35.02
N VAL A 222 -10.11 -1.01 -34.22
CA VAL A 222 -9.91 -0.86 -32.77
C VAL A 222 -11.04 -1.60 -32.06
N ASN A 223 -10.70 -2.62 -31.28
CA ASN A 223 -11.64 -3.29 -30.39
C ASN A 223 -11.63 -2.54 -29.04
N GLU A 224 -12.77 -2.03 -28.61
CA GLU A 224 -12.87 -1.30 -27.33
C GLU A 224 -12.55 -2.22 -26.14
N ILE A 225 -11.75 -1.72 -25.20
CA ILE A 225 -11.57 -2.33 -23.88
C ILE A 225 -12.47 -1.54 -22.92
N PRO A 226 -13.34 -2.19 -22.10
CA PRO A 226 -14.19 -1.49 -21.16
C PRO A 226 -13.38 -0.57 -20.22
N HIS A 227 -13.74 0.71 -20.13
CA HIS A 227 -13.05 1.68 -19.27
C HIS A 227 -12.95 1.22 -17.80
N SER A 228 -13.94 0.46 -17.32
CA SER A 228 -13.97 -0.12 -15.96
C SER A 228 -12.82 -1.08 -15.66
N ASP A 229 -12.25 -1.71 -16.69
CA ASP A 229 -11.18 -2.69 -16.54
C ASP A 229 -9.82 -2.01 -16.31
N LEU A 230 -9.66 -0.76 -16.77
CA LEU A 230 -8.47 0.05 -16.48
C LEU A 230 -8.49 0.65 -15.06
N GLU A 231 -9.63 1.18 -14.61
CA GLU A 231 -9.73 1.83 -13.30
C GLU A 231 -9.53 0.86 -12.13
N ASN A 232 -9.95 -0.40 -12.30
CA ASN A 232 -9.78 -1.44 -11.28
C ASN A 232 -8.46 -2.22 -11.41
N TYR A 233 -7.62 -1.88 -12.38
CA TYR A 233 -6.41 -2.66 -12.69
C TYR A 233 -5.34 -2.55 -11.59
N PHE A 234 -5.21 -1.37 -10.96
CA PHE A 234 -4.31 -1.15 -9.82
C PHE A 234 -5.07 -0.55 -8.65
N VAL A 235 -5.10 -1.27 -7.52
CA VAL A 235 -5.77 -0.80 -6.30
C VAL A 235 -4.84 -0.89 -5.12
N ILE A 236 -4.62 0.23 -4.44
CA ILE A 236 -3.88 0.26 -3.18
C ILE A 236 -4.85 -0.17 -2.06
N LYS A 237 -4.45 -1.19 -1.30
CA LYS A 237 -5.18 -1.67 -0.11
C LYS A 237 -4.25 -1.63 1.10
N ASP A 238 -4.83 -1.35 2.27
CA ASP A 238 -4.12 -1.55 3.53
C ASP A 238 -4.03 -3.06 3.82
N GLY A 239 -2.81 -3.59 3.87
CA GLY A 239 -2.55 -4.99 4.20
C GLY A 239 -2.94 -5.39 5.62
N SER A 240 -3.21 -4.43 6.50
CA SER A 240 -3.70 -4.67 7.87
C SER A 240 -5.22 -4.58 7.97
N ALA A 241 -5.91 -4.14 6.90
CA ALA A 241 -7.36 -4.04 6.89
C ALA A 241 -8.01 -5.41 6.61
N PRO A 242 -9.16 -5.70 7.23
CA PRO A 242 -9.91 -6.90 6.97
C PRO A 242 -10.52 -6.85 5.56
N ASP A 243 -10.44 -7.97 4.84
CA ASP A 243 -11.03 -8.12 3.52
C ASP A 243 -12.43 -8.74 3.64
N PRO A 244 -13.51 -8.04 3.25
CA PRO A 244 -14.88 -8.55 3.29
C PRO A 244 -15.07 -9.88 2.58
N LYS A 245 -14.29 -10.14 1.53
CA LYS A 245 -14.41 -11.37 0.73
C LYS A 245 -13.70 -12.56 1.37
N LYS A 246 -12.77 -12.33 2.29
CA LYS A 246 -11.93 -13.38 2.91
C LYS A 246 -12.25 -13.64 4.38
N CYS A 247 -13.00 -12.75 5.02
CA CYS A 247 -13.51 -13.00 6.37
C CYS A 247 -14.66 -14.02 6.32
N THR A 248 -14.72 -14.93 7.29
CA THR A 248 -15.76 -15.97 7.37
C THR A 248 -16.35 -16.07 8.77
N VAL A 249 -17.58 -16.59 8.85
CA VAL A 249 -18.28 -16.83 10.11
C VAL A 249 -18.84 -18.25 10.09
N HIS A 250 -18.64 -18.99 11.17
CA HIS A 250 -19.15 -20.35 11.33
C HIS A 250 -19.75 -20.53 12.72
N ARG A 251 -20.77 -21.39 12.85
CA ARG A 251 -21.37 -21.76 14.14
C ARG A 251 -20.72 -23.02 14.67
N ILE A 252 -20.48 -23.08 15.98
CA ILE A 252 -20.07 -24.31 16.65
C ILE A 252 -21.33 -25.14 16.97
N SER A 253 -21.44 -26.33 16.38
CA SER A 253 -22.57 -27.25 16.53
C SER A 253 -22.90 -27.50 18.01
N ASN A 254 -24.19 -27.52 18.34
CA ASN A 254 -24.71 -27.77 19.69
C ASN A 254 -24.28 -26.77 20.77
N THR A 255 -23.80 -25.58 20.38
CA THR A 255 -23.45 -24.52 21.31
C THR A 255 -24.09 -23.17 20.92
N ASN A 256 -23.98 -22.20 21.83
CA ASN A 256 -24.34 -20.80 21.59
C ASN A 256 -23.13 -19.95 21.15
N TYR A 257 -22.15 -20.56 20.49
CA TYR A 257 -20.93 -19.89 20.03
C TYR A 257 -20.87 -19.79 18.52
N ILE A 258 -20.41 -18.64 18.05
CA ILE A 258 -19.97 -18.41 16.67
C ILE A 258 -18.47 -18.12 16.66
N VAL A 259 -17.81 -18.46 15.56
CA VAL A 259 -16.40 -18.18 15.30
C VAL A 259 -16.31 -17.26 14.09
N VAL A 260 -15.65 -16.12 14.25
CA VAL A 260 -15.35 -15.19 13.16
C VAL A 260 -13.87 -15.30 12.83
N HIS A 261 -13.56 -15.64 11.58
CA HIS A 261 -12.20 -15.58 11.06
C HIS A 261 -11.99 -14.27 10.31
N VAL A 262 -11.05 -13.47 10.78
CA VAL A 262 -10.72 -12.16 10.21
C VAL A 262 -9.42 -12.26 9.43
N ARG A 263 -9.48 -12.00 8.13
CA ARG A 263 -8.34 -12.12 7.22
C ARG A 263 -8.18 -10.86 6.38
N ASN A 264 -6.93 -10.51 6.07
CA ASN A 264 -6.60 -9.38 5.20
C ASN A 264 -6.62 -9.75 3.70
N TYR A 265 -6.34 -8.77 2.84
CA TYR A 265 -6.21 -8.95 1.39
C TYR A 265 -5.10 -9.94 0.97
N LEU A 266 -4.17 -10.30 1.86
CA LEU A 266 -3.15 -11.33 1.65
C LEU A 266 -3.57 -12.72 2.16
N ASN A 267 -4.83 -12.88 2.59
CA ASN A 267 -5.37 -14.11 3.20
C ASN A 267 -4.68 -14.51 4.52
N GLN A 268 -4.04 -13.56 5.19
CA GLN A 268 -3.38 -13.77 6.47
C GLN A 268 -4.34 -13.41 7.61
N PRO A 269 -4.30 -14.15 8.73
CA PRO A 269 -5.08 -13.81 9.92
C PRO A 269 -4.60 -12.49 10.54
N ILE A 270 -5.54 -11.61 10.86
CA ILE A 270 -5.25 -10.31 11.47
C ILE A 270 -6.04 -10.09 12.75
N ASP A 271 -5.40 -9.43 13.72
CA ASP A 271 -6.04 -9.05 14.95
C ASP A 271 -6.65 -7.65 14.84
N ILE A 272 -7.96 -7.57 14.93
CA ILE A 272 -8.75 -6.35 15.09
C ILE A 272 -9.27 -6.21 16.53
N LYS A 273 -9.50 -4.98 16.95
CA LYS A 273 -10.06 -4.68 18.28
C LYS A 273 -11.49 -5.24 18.37
N THR A 274 -11.84 -5.82 19.52
CA THR A 274 -13.18 -6.38 19.83
C THR A 274 -14.33 -5.44 19.44
N ASN A 275 -14.19 -4.16 19.75
CA ASN A 275 -15.22 -3.14 19.50
C ASN A 275 -15.49 -2.85 18.02
N ARG A 276 -14.64 -3.35 17.11
CA ARG A 276 -14.81 -3.25 15.66
C ARG A 276 -15.70 -4.36 15.09
N ILE A 277 -15.97 -5.41 15.88
CA ILE A 277 -16.87 -6.51 15.52
C ILE A 277 -18.22 -6.27 16.17
N LYS A 278 -19.27 -6.21 15.36
CA LYS A 278 -20.65 -6.05 15.82
C LYS A 278 -21.51 -7.17 15.25
N CYS A 279 -22.47 -7.64 16.03
CA CYS A 279 -23.51 -8.54 15.54
C CYS A 279 -24.84 -7.79 15.50
N LYS A 280 -25.55 -7.89 14.38
CA LYS A 280 -26.92 -7.39 14.24
C LYS A 280 -27.87 -8.57 14.02
N HIS A 281 -28.98 -8.53 14.75
CA HIS A 281 -30.16 -9.35 14.48
C HIS A 281 -31.22 -8.46 13.83
N SER A 282 -32.01 -9.01 12.91
CA SER A 282 -33.07 -8.27 12.20
C SER A 282 -34.20 -7.81 13.13
N GLU A 283 -34.44 -8.50 14.25
CA GLU A 283 -35.64 -8.30 15.08
C GLU A 283 -35.39 -8.11 16.59
N LEU A 284 -34.13 -8.15 17.06
CA LEU A 284 -33.84 -8.06 18.50
C LEU A 284 -32.85 -6.94 18.82
N SER A 285 -33.27 -6.05 19.73
CA SER A 285 -32.53 -4.86 20.15
C SER A 285 -31.44 -5.13 21.20
N HIS A 286 -31.34 -6.35 21.75
CA HIS A 286 -30.47 -6.68 22.89
C HIS A 286 -29.64 -7.94 22.61
N PHE A 287 -28.70 -7.85 21.66
CA PHE A 287 -27.70 -8.88 21.40
C PHE A 287 -26.33 -8.38 21.84
N THR A 288 -25.68 -9.06 22.79
CA THR A 288 -24.36 -8.68 23.28
C THR A 288 -23.42 -9.85 23.12
N CYS A 289 -22.39 -9.69 22.29
CA CYS A 289 -21.43 -10.75 22.08
C CYS A 289 -20.24 -10.59 23.00
N SER A 290 -19.95 -11.62 23.79
CA SER A 290 -18.94 -11.54 24.84
C SER A 290 -17.78 -12.49 24.57
N LYS A 291 -16.57 -11.91 24.55
CA LYS A 291 -15.25 -12.50 24.79
C LYS A 291 -14.65 -13.42 23.70
N ILE A 292 -13.57 -12.88 23.12
CA ILE A 292 -12.62 -13.53 22.21
C ILE A 292 -11.78 -14.55 22.96
N MET A 293 -11.88 -15.81 22.56
CA MET A 293 -10.82 -16.81 22.72
C MET A 293 -10.46 -17.26 21.31
N GLY A 294 -9.18 -17.21 20.95
CA GLY A 294 -8.76 -17.60 19.60
C GLY A 294 -7.34 -17.15 19.27
N LYS A 295 -6.63 -17.99 18.53
CA LYS A 295 -5.32 -17.66 17.94
C LYS A 295 -5.49 -16.46 16.99
N LYS A 296 -4.36 -15.83 16.61
CA LYS A 296 -4.32 -14.66 15.71
C LYS A 296 -5.39 -14.76 14.61
N GLY A 297 -6.28 -13.77 14.52
CA GLY A 297 -7.36 -13.68 13.53
C GLY A 297 -8.62 -14.53 13.75
N GLU A 298 -8.80 -15.13 14.94
CA GLU A 298 -9.97 -15.95 15.29
C GLU A 298 -10.69 -15.41 16.52
N TYR A 299 -12.00 -15.23 16.39
CA TYR A 299 -12.84 -14.58 17.38
C TYR A 299 -14.03 -15.46 17.73
N GLU A 300 -13.95 -16.14 18.87
CA GLU A 300 -15.10 -16.80 19.48
C GLU A 300 -16.03 -15.78 20.13
N MET A 301 -17.32 -16.05 20.03
CA MET A 301 -18.37 -15.08 20.26
C MET A 301 -19.60 -15.82 20.79
N GLU A 302 -19.92 -15.65 22.09
CA GLU A 302 -21.12 -16.24 22.69
C GLU A 302 -22.35 -15.36 22.48
N PHE A 303 -23.48 -15.96 22.09
CA PHE A 303 -24.76 -15.29 21.97
C PHE A 303 -25.76 -15.73 23.04
N SER A 304 -26.48 -14.78 23.63
CA SER A 304 -27.51 -15.05 24.64
C SER A 304 -28.79 -15.58 23.98
N ARG A 305 -29.20 -16.80 24.36
CA ARG A 305 -30.52 -17.36 24.03
C ARG A 305 -31.61 -16.69 24.87
N ARG A 306 -32.46 -15.88 24.25
CA ARG A 306 -33.85 -15.67 24.64
C ARG A 306 -34.68 -15.45 23.39
N LEU A 307 -35.05 -16.53 22.72
CA LEU A 307 -36.04 -16.46 21.66
C LEU A 307 -37.02 -17.61 21.80
N GLY A 308 -38.30 -17.25 21.85
CA GLY A 308 -39.37 -18.18 21.55
C GLY A 308 -39.34 -18.56 20.07
N LEU A 309 -39.94 -19.72 19.80
CA LEU A 309 -40.49 -20.21 18.53
C LEU A 309 -40.41 -19.25 17.33
N VAL A 310 -39.26 -19.17 16.66
CA VAL A 310 -39.16 -18.61 15.29
C VAL A 310 -38.26 -19.54 14.50
N GLN A 311 -38.78 -20.13 13.42
CA GLN A 311 -38.00 -20.98 12.51
C GLN A 311 -37.10 -20.10 11.62
N GLY A 312 -35.79 -20.25 11.75
CA GLY A 312 -34.76 -19.65 10.88
C GLY A 312 -34.44 -18.18 11.20
N TRP A 313 -33.21 -17.90 11.65
CA TRP A 313 -32.80 -16.53 12.02
C TRP A 313 -31.62 -16.04 11.17
N PHE A 314 -31.58 -14.73 10.94
CA PHE A 314 -30.50 -14.05 10.23
C PHE A 314 -29.55 -13.37 11.21
N LEU A 315 -28.33 -13.89 11.33
CA LEU A 315 -27.25 -13.25 12.08
C LEU A 315 -26.31 -12.54 11.10
N GLN A 316 -26.19 -11.22 11.25
CA GLN A 316 -25.21 -10.44 10.48
C GLN A 316 -24.04 -10.06 11.38
N VAL A 317 -22.82 -10.48 10.99
CA VAL A 317 -21.58 -10.03 11.60
C VAL A 317 -21.02 -8.88 10.78
N LEU A 318 -20.78 -7.75 11.43
CA LEU A 318 -20.16 -6.57 10.86
C LEU A 318 -18.75 -6.41 11.39
N ILE A 319 -17.80 -6.17 10.49
CA ILE A 319 -16.45 -5.73 10.81
C ILE A 319 -16.30 -4.35 10.17
N ASP A 320 -15.98 -3.32 10.95
CA ASP A 320 -15.68 -1.99 10.42
C ASP A 320 -16.73 -1.38 9.49
N GLU A 321 -18.00 -1.80 9.64
CA GLU A 321 -19.18 -1.38 8.86
C GLU A 321 -19.56 -2.23 7.65
N PHE A 322 -18.76 -3.21 7.22
CA PHE A 322 -19.17 -4.16 6.18
C PHE A 322 -19.67 -5.49 6.77
N ILE A 323 -20.64 -6.11 6.08
CA ILE A 323 -21.23 -7.40 6.46
C ILE A 323 -20.29 -8.51 5.98
N VAL A 324 -19.75 -9.28 6.93
CA VAL A 324 -19.13 -10.59 6.63
C VAL A 324 -20.28 -11.52 6.26
N ARG A 325 -20.22 -12.11 5.05
CA ARG A 325 -21.32 -12.86 4.39
C ARG A 325 -22.46 -13.33 5.32
N PRO A 326 -23.73 -12.97 5.04
CA PRO A 326 -24.85 -13.31 5.92
C PRO A 326 -25.00 -14.82 6.09
N MET A 327 -25.12 -15.27 7.34
CA MET A 327 -25.34 -16.67 7.67
C MET A 327 -26.83 -16.89 7.94
N ILE A 328 -27.43 -17.84 7.22
CA ILE A 328 -28.75 -18.36 7.55
C ILE A 328 -28.53 -19.46 8.57
N ILE A 329 -29.04 -19.29 9.79
CA ILE A 329 -29.05 -20.34 10.79
C ILE A 329 -30.40 -21.05 10.68
N GLN A 330 -30.43 -22.18 9.98
CA GLN A 330 -31.56 -23.13 10.03
C GLN A 330 -31.28 -24.15 11.15
N GLU A 331 -32.34 -24.48 11.91
CA GLU A 331 -32.29 -25.56 12.92
C GLU A 331 -32.10 -26.94 12.28
#